data_AF-A0A2Z6UZG8-F1
#
_entry.id   AF-A0A2Z6UZG8-F1
#
_cell.length_a   1.000
_cell.length_b   1.000
_cell.length_c   1.000
_cell.angle_alpha   90.00
_cell.angle_beta   90.00
_cell.angle_gamma   90.00
#
_symmetry.space_group_name_H-M   'P 1'
#
loop_
_entity.id
_entity.type
_entity.pdbx_description
1 polymer ?
#
loop_
_entity_poly.entity_id
_entity_poly.type
_entity_poly.pdbx_seq_one_letter_code
_entity_poly.pdbx_strand_id
1 'polypeptide(L)' 'MANLIPWSEFEAEYASFFSEEMGAPAKTFRIALGALIIKKKLGTSDRETVEQIKENPYLQYFLGFSAYSNEPQF' A
#
# COMPACT_ATOMS: atom_id res chain seq x y z
N MET A 1 -11.49 9.25 2.65
CA MET A 1 -11.25 7.91 3.26
C MET A 1 -9.83 7.75 3.79
N ALA A 2 -8.78 8.18 3.08
CA ALA A 2 -7.39 8.02 3.56
C ALA A 2 -7.13 8.62 4.96
N ASN A 3 -7.76 9.75 5.31
CA ASN A 3 -7.55 10.39 6.62
C ASN A 3 -8.29 9.72 7.79
N LEU A 4 -9.04 8.65 7.55
CA LEU A 4 -9.79 7.94 8.60
C LEU A 4 -8.93 6.93 9.36
N ILE A 5 -7.84 6.48 8.76
CA ILE A 5 -6.94 5.49 9.33
C ILE A 5 -5.72 6.23 9.90
N PRO A 6 -5.36 6.04 11.18
CA PRO A 6 -4.19 6.68 11.78
C PRO A 6 -2.92 5.94 11.33
N TRP A 7 -2.53 6.15 10.06
CA TRP A 7 -1.42 5.43 9.42
C TRP A 7 -0.12 5.50 10.21
N SER A 8 0.23 6.68 10.71
CA SER A 8 1.50 6.91 11.42
C SER A 8 1.58 6.17 12.76
N GLU A 9 0.45 5.95 13.42
CA GLU A 9 0.41 5.24 14.71
C GLU A 9 0.71 3.74 14.50
N PHE A 10 0.11 3.15 13.48
CA PHE A 10 0.30 1.73 13.16
C PHE A 10 1.61 1.42 12.43
N GLU A 11 2.23 2.39 11.75
CA GLU A 11 3.51 2.18 11.07
C GLU A 11 4.61 1.74 12.05
N ALA A 12 4.66 2.34 13.24
CA ALA A 12 5.68 2.00 14.24
C ALA A 12 5.53 0.56 14.76
N GLU A 13 4.30 0.14 15.05
CA GLU A 13 4.02 -1.24 15.47
C GLU A 13 4.29 -2.23 14.34
N TYR A 14 3.85 -1.91 13.11
CA TYR A 14 4.06 -2.74 11.94
C TYR A 14 5.55 -2.93 11.63
N ALA A 15 6.33 -1.85 11.65
CA ALA A 15 7.77 -1.88 11.39
C ALA A 15 8.53 -2.74 12.41
N SER A 16 8.06 -2.81 13.67
CA SER A 16 8.69 -3.61 14.72
C SER A 16 8.70 -5.13 14.44
N PHE A 17 7.85 -5.62 13.53
CA PHE A 17 7.83 -7.02 13.13
C PHE A 17 8.88 -7.37 12.06
N PHE A 18 9.56 -6.37 11.48
CA PHE A 18 10.55 -6.58 10.43
C PHE A 18 11.95 -6.22 10.93
N SER A 19 12.94 -6.95 10.43
CA SER A 19 14.35 -6.61 10.69
C SER A 19 14.78 -5.52 9.71
N GLU A 20 15.42 -4.47 10.22
CA GLU A 20 16.06 -3.45 9.38
C GLU A 20 17.34 -3.96 8.71
N GLU A 21 18.00 -4.95 9.31
CA GLU A 21 19.34 -5.42 8.89
C GLU A 21 19.31 -6.72 8.06
N MET A 22 18.17 -7.45 8.05
CA MET A 22 18.07 -8.75 7.40
C MET A 22 16.81 -8.90 6.54
N GLY A 23 16.99 -9.32 5.29
CA GLY A 23 15.91 -9.63 4.35
C GLY A 23 15.60 -8.49 3.37
N ALA A 24 14.45 -8.58 2.70
CA ALA A 24 13.97 -7.52 1.83
C ALA A 24 13.34 -6.40 2.66
N PRO A 25 13.55 -5.11 2.29
CA PRO A 25 12.93 -3.99 2.99
C PRO A 25 11.41 -4.13 3.04
N ALA A 26 10.84 -3.94 4.23
CA ALA A 26 9.40 -3.94 4.41
C ALA A 26 8.77 -2.78 3.61
N LYS A 27 7.64 -3.05 2.95
CA LYS A 27 6.78 -1.98 2.42
C LYS A 27 6.14 -1.25 3.59
N THR A 28 5.79 0.02 3.41
CA THR A 28 5.11 0.78 4.47
C THR A 28 3.76 0.15 4.83
N PHE A 29 3.33 0.30 6.07
CA PHE A 29 2.04 -0.21 6.55
C PHE A 29 0.88 0.29 5.68
N ARG A 30 0.93 1.56 5.28
CA ARG A 30 -0.08 2.17 4.42
C ARG A 30 -0.21 1.48 3.07
N ILE A 31 0.90 1.06 2.47
CA ILE A 31 0.90 0.30 1.21
C ILE A 31 0.28 -1.08 1.44
N ALA A 32 0.75 -1.81 2.47
CA ALA A 32 0.32 -3.17 2.74
C ALA A 32 -1.19 -3.25 3.04
N LEU A 33 -1.68 -2.45 3.98
CA LEU A 33 -3.10 -2.43 4.34
C LEU A 33 -3.95 -1.80 3.23
N GLY A 34 -3.47 -0.72 2.60
CA GLY A 34 -4.21 -0.06 1.53
C GLY A 34 -4.44 -0.98 0.33
N ALA A 35 -3.44 -1.76 -0.08
CA ALA A 35 -3.58 -2.73 -1.17
C ALA A 35 -4.59 -3.83 -0.82
N LEU A 36 -4.58 -4.31 0.43
CA LEU A 36 -5.56 -5.29 0.92
C LEU A 36 -6.99 -4.73 0.91
N ILE A 37 -7.19 -3.49 1.32
CA ILE A 37 -8.49 -2.81 1.28
C ILE A 37 -8.99 -2.71 -0.17
N ILE A 38 -8.13 -2.29 -1.10
CA ILE A 38 -8.46 -2.17 -2.53
C ILE A 38 -8.86 -3.54 -3.09
N LYS A 39 -8.04 -4.57 -2.87
CA LYS A 39 -8.33 -5.94 -3.30
C LYS A 39 -9.69 -6.42 -2.80
N LYS A 40 -9.98 -6.22 -1.51
CA LYS A 40 -11.25 -6.65 -0.90
C LYS A 40 -12.45 -5.84 -1.41
N LYS A 41 -12.27 -4.55 -1.68
CA LYS A 41 -13.31 -3.67 -2.24
C LYS A 41 -13.66 -4.02 -3.68
N LEU A 42 -12.65 -4.34 -4.50
CA LEU A 42 -12.82 -4.62 -5.93
C LEU A 42 -13.11 -6.11 -6.21
N GLY A 43 -12.80 -7.00 -5.27
CA GLY A 43 -12.99 -8.44 -5.46
C GLY A 43 -12.03 -9.05 -6.50
N THR A 44 -10.88 -8.41 -6.72
CA THR A 44 -9.91 -8.74 -7.75
C THR A 44 -8.82 -9.70 -7.25
N SER A 45 -8.10 -10.33 -8.19
CA SER A 45 -6.88 -11.09 -7.85
C SER A 45 -5.74 -10.15 -7.41
N ASP A 46 -4.67 -10.69 -6.83
CA ASP A 46 -3.50 -9.88 -6.46
C ASP A 46 -2.90 -9.18 -7.69
N ARG A 47 -2.71 -9.92 -8.79
CA ARG A 47 -2.17 -9.37 -10.04
C ARG A 47 -3.06 -8.27 -10.61
N GLU A 48 -4.36 -8.51 -10.65
CA GLU A 48 -5.33 -7.52 -11.13
C GLU A 48 -5.34 -6.26 -10.24
N THR A 49 -5.21 -6.44 -8.92
CA THR A 49 -5.15 -5.30 -7.98
C THR A 49 -3.95 -4.40 -8.26
N VAL A 50 -2.79 -4.98 -8.63
CA VAL A 50 -1.60 -4.19 -9.00
C VAL A 50 -1.85 -3.39 -10.27
N GLU A 51 -2.46 -3.98 -11.30
CA GLU A 51 -2.80 -3.23 -12.53
C GLU A 51 -3.82 -2.12 -12.25
N GLN A 52 -4.85 -2.38 -11.43
CA GLN A 52 -5.81 -1.34 -11.03
C GLN A 52 -5.14 -0.17 -10.29
N ILE A 53 -4.16 -0.45 -9.42
CA ILE A 53 -3.40 0.59 -8.71
C ILE A 53 -2.55 1.39 -9.70
N LYS A 54 -1.90 0.71 -10.65
CA LYS A 54 -1.05 1.35 -11.67
C LYS A 54 -1.85 2.27 -12.59
N GLU A 55 -3.06 1.90 -12.97
CA GLU A 55 -3.90 2.71 -13.87
C GLU A 55 -4.62 3.86 -13.17
N ASN A 56 -4.81 3.81 -11.85
CA ASN A 56 -5.66 4.76 -11.12
C ASN A 56 -4.87 5.69 -10.17
N PRO A 57 -4.70 6.98 -10.52
CA PRO A 57 -4.02 7.97 -9.66
C PRO A 57 -4.63 8.09 -8.26
N TYR A 58 -5.94 7.90 -8.11
CA TYR A 58 -6.60 7.99 -6.80
C TYR A 58 -6.23 6.83 -5.88
N LEU A 59 -6.05 5.62 -6.44
CA LEU A 59 -5.59 4.47 -5.68
C LEU A 59 -4.12 4.63 -5.27
N GLN A 60 -3.28 5.20 -6.13
CA GLN A 60 -1.90 5.52 -5.77
C GLN A 60 -1.83 6.56 -4.64
N TYR A 61 -2.62 7.62 -4.75
CA TYR A 61 -2.71 8.62 -3.68
C TYR A 61 -3.24 8.02 -2.37
N PHE A 62 -4.21 7.10 -2.44
CA PHE A 62 -4.72 6.39 -1.27
C PHE A 62 -3.61 5.60 -0.56
N LEU A 63 -2.72 4.95 -1.31
CA LEU A 63 -1.55 4.21 -0.80
C LEU A 63 -0.42 5.11 -0.27
N GLY A 64 -0.52 6.43 -0.49
CA GLY A 64 0.44 7.41 0.02
C GLY A 64 1.48 7.88 -0.97
N PHE A 65 1.33 7.55 -2.26
CA PHE A 65 2.18 8.10 -3.29
C PHE A 65 1.86 9.58 -3.54
N SER A 66 2.89 10.42 -3.64
CA SER A 66 2.78 11.86 -3.86
C SER A 66 2.58 12.23 -5.33
N ALA A 67 2.94 11.33 -6.24
CA ALA A 67 2.82 11.51 -7.68
C ALA A 67 2.33 10.22 -8.35
N TYR A 68 1.68 10.39 -9.50
CA TYR A 68 1.28 9.28 -10.34
C TYR A 68 2.49 8.67 -11.04
N SER A 69 2.55 7.33 -11.08
CA SER A 69 3.48 6.57 -11.93
C SER A 69 2.72 5.43 -12.62
N ASN A 70 3.05 5.17 -13.89
CA ASN A 70 2.50 4.04 -14.65
C ASN A 70 3.39 2.78 -14.55
N GLU A 71 4.35 2.77 -13.63
CA GLU A 71 5.17 1.61 -13.35
C GLU A 71 4.56 0.80 -12.19
N PRO A 72 4.75 -0.53 -12.19
CA PRO A 72 4.37 -1.34 -11.03
C PRO A 72 5.15 -0.88 -9.79
N GLN A 73 4.41 -0.48 -8.75
CA GLN A 73 4.95 0.03 -7.48
C GLN A 73 5.46 -1.09 -6.55
N PHE A 74 5.23 -2.36 -6.92
CA PHE A 74 5.52 -3.57 -6.14
C PHE A 74 6.05 -4.68 -7.04
#